data_AF-A0A5C3PC07-F1
#
_entry.id   AF-A0A5C3PC07-F1
#
_cell.length_a   1.000
_cell.length_b   1.000
_cell.length_c   1.000
_cell.angle_alpha   90.00
_cell.angle_beta   90.00
_cell.angle_gamma   90.00
#
_symmetry.space_group_name_H-M   'P 1'
#
loop_
_entity.id
_entity.type
_entity.pdbx_description
1 polymer ?
#
loop_
_entity_poly.entity_id
_entity_poly.type
_entity_poly.pdbx_seq_one_letter_code
_entity_poly.pdbx_strand_id
1 'polypeptide(L)'
;MSTDYHYERLPTSDEKRRIPRQEPTSDIRELHRRLEQDPRFNPPTPSAWKRIALVIFMLALFWLGLKMRLNAIEQTTDPKVVHAQRYSKEYKFRPAASPIITEKLKDGRTRVRGAAPTFR
;
A
#
# COMPACT_ATOMS: atom_id res chain seq x y z
N MET A 1 -7.87 -23.22 -67.26
CA MET A 1 -8.76 -22.74 -66.18
C MET A 1 -8.35 -21.31 -65.86
N SER A 2 -9.01 -20.33 -66.47
CA SER A 2 -8.84 -18.91 -66.16
C SER A 2 -9.83 -18.55 -65.04
N THR A 3 -9.31 -18.14 -63.89
CA THR A 3 -10.12 -17.66 -62.77
C THR A 3 -10.53 -16.21 -63.05
N ASP A 4 -11.83 -15.99 -63.30
CA ASP A 4 -12.39 -14.65 -63.38
C ASP A 4 -12.45 -14.03 -61.98
N TYR A 5 -11.61 -13.03 -61.74
CA TYR A 5 -11.63 -12.26 -60.50
C TYR A 5 -12.69 -11.16 -60.60
N HIS A 6 -13.80 -11.34 -59.90
CA HIS A 6 -14.80 -10.28 -59.71
C HIS A 6 -14.31 -9.31 -58.64
N TYR A 7 -13.89 -8.11 -59.07
CA TYR A 7 -13.66 -7.00 -58.16
C TYR A 7 -14.98 -6.26 -57.92
N GLU A 8 -15.41 -6.22 -56.65
CA GLU A 8 -16.52 -5.39 -56.23
C GLU A 8 -15.97 -4.00 -55.85
N ARG A 9 -16.49 -2.94 -56.46
CA ARG A 9 -16.02 -1.58 -56.18
C ARG A 9 -16.50 -1.19 -54.78
N LEU A 10 -15.59 -0.68 -53.96
CA LEU A 10 -15.96 -0.09 -52.67
C LEU A 10 -17.03 0.99 -52.91
N PRO A 11 -18.15 0.98 -52.16
CA PRO A 11 -19.19 1.98 -52.32
C PRO A 11 -18.61 3.38 -52.09
N THR A 12 -18.56 4.20 -53.14
CA THR A 12 -18.10 5.60 -53.10
C THR A 12 -19.19 6.56 -52.63
N SER A 13 -20.41 6.06 -52.39
CA SER A 13 -21.45 6.83 -51.72
C SER A 13 -21.03 7.03 -50.27
N ASP A 14 -20.53 8.23 -49.98
CA ASP A 14 -20.09 8.69 -48.67
C ASP A 14 -21.31 8.89 -47.73
N GLU A 15 -22.08 7.83 -47.47
CA GLU A 15 -23.20 7.86 -46.53
C GLU A 15 -22.72 8.13 -45.09
N LYS A 16 -21.45 7.81 -44.78
CA LYS A 16 -20.82 8.16 -43.50
C LYS A 16 -20.57 9.67 -43.34
N ARG A 17 -20.65 10.48 -44.41
CA ARG A 17 -20.55 11.94 -44.32
C ARG A 17 -21.77 12.62 -43.69
N ARG A 18 -22.84 11.87 -43.41
CA ARG A 18 -24.01 12.40 -42.67
C ARG A 18 -23.78 12.49 -41.16
N ILE A 19 -22.58 12.23 -40.67
CA ILE A 19 -22.19 12.67 -39.33
C ILE A 19 -21.62 14.09 -39.52
N PRO A 20 -22.33 15.16 -39.12
CA PRO A 20 -21.78 16.50 -39.22
C PRO A 20 -20.46 16.52 -38.43
N ARG A 21 -19.37 16.78 -39.15
CA ARG A 21 -18.06 17.05 -38.54
C ARG A 21 -18.26 18.30 -37.68
N GLN A 22 -18.30 18.14 -36.36
CA GLN A 22 -18.42 19.28 -35.45
C GLN A 22 -17.19 20.16 -35.65
N GLU A 23 -17.39 21.36 -36.20
CA GLU A 23 -16.31 22.32 -36.39
C GLU A 23 -15.78 22.77 -35.01
N PRO A 24 -14.47 23.05 -34.89
CA PRO A 24 -13.89 23.58 -33.68
C PRO A 24 -14.46 24.98 -33.44
N THR A 25 -15.35 25.09 -32.45
CA THR A 25 -15.90 26.38 -31.99
C THR A 25 -14.92 27.00 -30.98
N SER A 26 -14.65 28.29 -31.12
CA SER A 26 -13.86 29.06 -30.13
C SER A 26 -14.70 29.51 -28.93
N ASP A 27 -16.01 29.33 -28.99
CA ASP A 27 -16.92 29.80 -27.95
C ASP A 27 -16.83 28.93 -26.70
N ILE A 28 -16.31 29.52 -25.64
CA ILE A 28 -16.07 28.85 -24.34
C ILE A 28 -17.36 28.22 -23.79
N ARG A 29 -18.51 28.90 -23.92
CA ARG A 29 -19.80 28.40 -23.44
C ARG A 29 -20.23 27.14 -24.17
N GLU A 30 -20.02 27.10 -25.48
CA GLU A 30 -20.35 25.94 -26.31
C GLU A 30 -19.40 24.78 -26.00
N LEU A 31 -18.12 25.08 -25.77
CA LEU A 31 -17.13 24.08 -25.37
C LEU A 31 -17.48 23.42 -24.02
N HIS A 32 -17.88 24.22 -23.02
CA HIS A 32 -18.31 23.67 -21.72
C HIS A 32 -19.53 22.77 -21.87
N ARG A 33 -20.53 23.21 -22.66
CA ARG A 33 -21.73 22.41 -22.93
C ARG A 33 -21.39 21.08 -23.62
N ARG A 34 -20.49 21.10 -24.61
CA ARG A 34 -20.03 19.88 -25.30
C ARG A 34 -19.26 18.97 -24.35
N LEU A 35 -18.42 19.53 -23.47
CA LEU A 35 -17.65 18.77 -22.50
C LEU A 35 -18.54 18.09 -21.44
N GLU A 36 -19.57 18.79 -20.94
CA GLU A 36 -20.54 18.23 -20.00
C GLU A 36 -21.37 17.09 -20.60
N GLN A 37 -21.65 17.18 -21.90
CA GLN A 37 -22.40 16.17 -22.66
C GLN A 37 -21.54 14.97 -23.06
N ASP A 38 -20.21 15.08 -23.08
CA ASP A 38 -19.35 13.98 -23.47
C ASP A 38 -19.31 12.91 -22.34
N PRO A 39 -19.87 11.72 -22.57
CA PRO A 39 -19.92 10.66 -21.57
C PRO A 39 -18.52 10.13 -21.21
N ARG A 40 -17.49 10.43 -22.01
CA ARG A 40 -16.10 10.06 -21.72
C ARG A 40 -15.53 10.85 -20.55
N PHE A 41 -15.93 12.12 -20.42
CA PHE A 41 -15.40 13.03 -19.40
C PHE A 41 -16.34 13.19 -18.21
N ASN A 42 -17.63 12.86 -18.36
CA ASN A 42 -18.64 13.03 -17.33
C ASN A 42 -19.34 11.70 -16.97
N PRO A 43 -18.62 10.69 -16.45
CA PRO A 43 -19.24 9.44 -16.03
C PRO A 43 -20.23 9.68 -14.89
N PRO A 44 -21.33 8.90 -14.81
CA PRO A 44 -22.33 9.08 -13.77
C PRO A 44 -21.70 8.88 -12.38
N THR A 45 -22.11 9.73 -11.44
CA THR A 45 -21.59 9.68 -10.08
C THR A 45 -21.80 8.30 -9.46
N PRO A 46 -20.79 7.74 -8.76
CA PRO A 46 -20.92 6.42 -8.15
C PRO A 46 -22.01 6.42 -7.07
N SER A 47 -22.71 5.29 -6.95
CA SER A 47 -23.77 5.04 -5.96
C SER A 47 -23.34 5.43 -4.54
N ALA A 48 -24.27 5.99 -3.76
CA ALA A 48 -24.03 6.44 -2.39
C ALA A 48 -23.40 5.36 -1.51
N TRP A 49 -23.79 4.09 -1.67
CA TRP A 49 -23.22 2.97 -0.93
C TRP A 49 -21.73 2.77 -1.17
N LYS A 50 -21.26 2.94 -2.42
CA LYS A 50 -19.83 2.84 -2.76
C LYS A 50 -19.04 3.96 -2.08
N ARG A 51 -19.63 5.16 -1.97
CA ARG A 51 -19.03 6.30 -1.27
C ARG A 51 -18.94 6.04 0.23
N ILE A 52 -20.02 5.54 0.85
CA ILE A 52 -20.05 5.19 2.27
C ILE A 52 -19.01 4.10 2.58
N ALA A 53 -18.96 3.05 1.75
CA ALA A 53 -17.97 1.98 1.88
C ALA A 53 -16.53 2.51 1.78
N LEU A 54 -16.25 3.44 0.86
CA LEU A 54 -14.95 4.08 0.74
C LEU A 54 -14.56 4.87 2.00
N VAL A 55 -15.50 5.62 2.58
CA VAL A 55 -15.26 6.39 3.82
C VAL A 55 -14.98 5.45 4.98
N ILE A 56 -15.77 4.39 5.14
CA ILE A 56 -15.55 3.37 6.18
C ILE A 56 -14.19 2.70 5.99
N PHE A 57 -13.83 2.36 4.76
CA PHE A 57 -12.54 1.76 4.45
C PHE A 57 -11.36 2.69 4.81
N MET A 58 -11.46 3.98 4.48
CA MET A 58 -10.47 4.97 4.91
C MET A 58 -10.34 5.06 6.43
N LEU A 59 -11.46 5.09 7.16
CA LEU A 59 -11.46 5.10 8.62
C LEU A 59 -10.84 3.81 9.20
N ALA A 60 -11.11 2.66 8.60
CA ALA A 60 -10.52 1.39 8.99
C ALA A 60 -9.00 1.38 8.79
N LEU A 61 -8.49 1.88 7.65
CA LEU A 61 -7.06 2.03 7.41
C LEU A 61 -6.40 3.00 8.39
N PHE A 62 -7.06 4.12 8.68
CA PHE A 62 -6.57 5.09 9.66
C PHE A 62 -6.49 4.47 11.06
N TRP A 63 -7.54 3.77 11.49
CA TRP A 63 -7.56 3.06 12.76
C TRP A 63 -6.49 1.97 12.84
N LEU A 64 -6.31 1.19 11.77
CA LEU A 64 -5.27 0.17 11.69
C LEU A 64 -3.86 0.79 11.79
N GLY A 65 -3.62 1.90 11.09
CA GLY A 65 -2.36 2.64 11.17
C GLY A 65 -2.08 3.16 12.59
N LEU A 66 -3.09 3.69 13.27
CA LEU A 66 -2.98 4.10 14.68
C LEU A 66 -2.67 2.91 15.60
N LYS A 67 -3.37 1.78 15.43
CA LYS A 67 -3.11 0.56 16.21
C LYS A 67 -1.69 0.03 16.01
N MET A 68 -1.21 -0.03 14.77
CA MET A 68 0.17 -0.46 14.48
C MET A 68 1.19 0.48 15.11
N ARG A 69 0.97 1.80 15.06
CA ARG A 69 1.86 2.79 15.67
C ARG A 69 1.92 2.64 17.19
N LEU A 70 0.79 2.45 17.86
CA LEU A 70 0.75 2.24 19.31
C LEU A 70 1.46 0.95 19.71
N ASN A 71 1.18 -0.17 19.02
CA ASN A 71 1.83 -1.45 19.30
C ASN A 71 3.35 -1.40 19.05
N ALA A 72 3.81 -0.66 18.04
CA ALA A 72 5.24 -0.48 17.78
C ALA A 72 5.93 0.29 18.92
N ILE A 73 5.26 1.30 19.49
CA ILE A 73 5.77 2.05 20.64
C ILE A 73 5.86 1.14 21.87
N GLU A 74 4.83 0.35 22.16
CA GLU A 74 4.83 -0.59 23.29
C GLU A 74 5.99 -1.59 23.20
N GLN A 75 6.23 -2.19 22.02
CA GLN A 75 7.34 -3.14 21.83
C GLN A 75 8.73 -2.53 22.04
N THR A 76 8.91 -1.23 21.78
CA THR A 76 10.18 -0.54 22.05
C THR A 76 10.37 -0.16 23.52
N THR A 77 9.29 -0.15 24.30
CA THR A 77 9.31 0.38 25.68
C THR A 77 9.70 -0.69 26.69
N ASP A 78 9.40 -1.97 26.42
CA ASP A 78 9.72 -3.07 27.33
C ASP A 78 11.10 -3.68 27.03
N PRO A 79 12.15 -3.34 27.79
CA PRO A 79 13.45 -3.98 27.61
C PRO A 79 13.35 -5.45 27.98
N LYS A 80 13.41 -6.33 26.99
CA LYS A 80 13.45 -7.78 27.20
C LYS A 80 14.71 -8.14 27.98
N VAL A 81 14.57 -8.39 29.28
CA VAL A 81 15.65 -8.91 30.12
C VAL A 81 15.87 -10.37 29.75
N VAL A 82 16.96 -10.66 29.04
CA VAL A 82 17.32 -12.04 28.69
C VAL A 82 18.26 -12.55 29.79
N HIS A 83 17.75 -13.48 30.60
CA HIS A 83 18.56 -14.22 31.57
C HIS A 83 19.36 -15.29 30.84
N ALA A 84 20.66 -15.05 30.66
CA ALA A 84 21.55 -16.04 30.07
C ALA A 84 21.94 -17.06 31.14
N GLN A 85 21.70 -18.35 30.89
CA GLN A 85 22.23 -19.42 31.71
C GLN A 85 23.72 -19.56 31.39
N ARG A 86 24.60 -19.21 32.34
CA ARG A 86 26.06 -19.24 32.16
C ARG A 86 26.65 -20.65 32.05
N TYR A 87 25.92 -21.67 32.50
CA TYR A 87 26.38 -23.05 32.57
C TYR A 87 25.44 -23.96 31.76
N SER A 88 26.00 -24.91 31.02
CA SER A 88 25.22 -26.01 30.44
C SER A 88 24.64 -26.88 31.56
N LYS A 89 23.53 -27.59 31.29
CA LYS A 89 22.88 -28.48 32.29
C LYS A 89 23.85 -29.54 32.85
N GLU A 90 24.90 -29.87 32.12
CA GLU A 90 25.81 -30.99 32.41
C GLU A 90 27.04 -30.62 33.25
N TYR A 91 27.43 -29.33 33.32
CA TYR A 91 28.67 -28.91 34.00
C TYR A 91 28.44 -27.73 34.98
N LYS A 92 27.59 -27.95 35.98
CA LYS A 92 27.27 -26.96 37.02
C LYS A 92 28.28 -26.98 38.17
N PHE A 93 29.55 -26.65 37.89
CA PHE A 93 30.57 -26.59 38.92
C PHE A 93 30.72 -25.16 39.45
N ARG A 94 30.23 -24.95 40.69
CA ARG A 94 30.27 -23.77 41.57
C ARG A 94 28.98 -22.93 41.63
N PRO A 95 28.14 -23.15 42.67
CA PRO A 95 26.99 -22.29 42.97
C PRO A 95 27.45 -21.06 43.76
N ALA A 96 27.92 -20.00 43.10
CA ALA A 96 28.14 -18.71 43.77
C ALA A 96 28.27 -17.48 42.84
N ALA A 97 27.98 -17.60 41.54
CA ALA A 97 27.96 -16.43 40.66
C ALA A 97 26.52 -15.97 40.43
N SER A 98 26.24 -14.69 40.67
CA SER A 98 24.94 -14.09 40.33
C SER A 98 24.65 -14.26 38.83
N PRO A 99 23.38 -14.48 38.44
CA PRO A 99 23.02 -14.70 37.04
C PRO A 99 23.47 -13.51 36.18
N ILE A 100 23.92 -13.79 34.94
CA ILE A 100 24.24 -12.75 33.97
C ILE A 100 22.91 -12.23 33.43
N ILE A 101 22.61 -10.99 33.77
CA ILE A 101 21.41 -10.31 33.32
C ILE A 101 21.83 -9.45 32.13
N THR A 102 21.28 -9.76 30.95
CA THR A 102 21.45 -8.92 29.77
C THR A 102 20.19 -8.09 29.55
N GLU A 103 20.37 -6.76 29.50
CA GLU A 103 19.32 -5.77 29.28
C GLU A 103 19.57 -5.12 27.92
N LYS A 104 18.56 -5.11 27.04
CA LYS A 104 18.63 -4.31 25.81
C LYS A 104 18.26 -2.87 26.14
N LEU A 105 19.22 -1.96 25.99
CA LEU A 105 19.01 -0.54 26.22
C LEU A 105 18.30 0.09 25.02
N LYS A 106 17.67 1.25 25.22
CA LYS A 106 16.92 1.99 24.18
C LYS A 106 17.75 2.27 22.92
N ASP A 107 19.07 2.37 23.06
CA ASP A 107 20.02 2.59 21.96
C ASP A 107 20.39 1.31 21.19
N GLY A 108 19.70 0.18 21.44
CA GLY A 108 20.00 -1.14 20.85
C GLY A 108 21.24 -1.83 21.43
N ARG A 109 22.03 -1.13 22.24
CA ARG A 109 23.20 -1.68 22.95
C ARG A 109 22.77 -2.67 24.03
N THR A 110 23.53 -3.74 24.20
CA THR A 110 23.30 -4.73 25.27
C THR A 110 24.06 -4.27 26.52
N ARG A 111 23.33 -3.90 27.57
CA ARG A 111 23.92 -3.62 28.89
C ARG A 111 23.96 -4.93 29.68
N VAL A 112 25.15 -5.34 30.10
CA VAL A 112 25.33 -6.52 30.94
C VAL A 112 25.41 -6.05 32.40
N ARG A 113 24.60 -6.63 33.28
CA ARG A 113 24.68 -6.44 34.73
C ARG A 113 25.09 -7.75 35.40
N GLY A 114 25.99 -7.67 36.39
CA GLY A 114 26.55 -8.82 37.11
C GLY A 114 28.05 -8.99 36.90
N ALA A 115 28.62 -10.12 37.32
CA ALA A 115 30.03 -10.43 37.14
C ALA A 115 30.34 -10.58 35.63
N ALA A 116 30.97 -9.55 35.06
CA ALA A 116 31.41 -9.59 33.67
C ALA A 116 32.44 -10.71 33.47
N PRO A 117 32.42 -11.43 32.34
CA PRO A 117 33.46 -12.42 32.04
C PRO A 117 34.81 -11.70 31.93
N THR A 118 35.70 -11.92 32.89
CA THR A 118 37.12 -11.63 32.74
C THR A 118 37.69 -12.65 31.76
N PHE A 119 37.88 -12.24 30.51
CA PHE A 119 38.74 -12.99 29.59
C PHE A 119 40.19 -12.82 30.08
N ARG A 120 40.93 -13.93 30.20
CA ARG A 120 42.36 -13.93 30.49
C ARG A 120 43.09 -14.37 29.23
#